data_AF-A0A292Z321-F1
#
_entry.id   AF-A0A292Z321-F1
#
_cell.length_a   1.000
_cell.length_b   1.000
_cell.length_c   1.000
_cell.angle_alpha   90.00
_cell.angle_beta   90.00
_cell.angle_gamma   90.00
#
_symmetry.space_group_name_H-M   'P 1'
#
loop_
_entity.id
_entity.type
_entity.pdbx_description
1 polymer ?
#
loop_
_entity_poly.entity_id
_entity_poly.type
_entity_poly.pdbx_seq_one_letter_code
_entity_poly.pdbx_strand_id
1 'polypeptide(L)'
;MAAAASGPRPGPGPAFRDASPAEVRAALVPEEAAEFEREWRTVLAKAADTLDLAEVLETLESWRRVARLTAAAGAAGHRAMYRRAAARLTGEDIPADEPLPRTKARLGL
;
A
#
# COMPACT_ATOMS: atom_id res chain seq x y z
N MET A 1 -18.40 -3.06 -28.52
CA MET A 1 -18.87 -2.77 -27.15
C MET A 1 -18.06 -3.63 -26.20
N ALA A 2 -17.22 -3.01 -25.37
CA ALA A 2 -16.34 -3.71 -24.44
C ALA A 2 -17.08 -4.07 -23.14
N ALA A 3 -17.02 -5.34 -22.75
CA ALA A 3 -17.59 -5.85 -21.53
C ALA A 3 -16.79 -5.34 -20.32
N ALA A 4 -17.48 -4.66 -19.40
CA ALA A 4 -16.93 -4.29 -18.10
C ALA A 4 -16.76 -5.56 -17.26
N ALA A 5 -15.53 -6.03 -17.10
CA ALA A 5 -15.20 -7.03 -16.09
C ALA A 5 -15.35 -6.38 -14.71
N SER A 6 -16.51 -6.57 -14.09
CA SER A 6 -16.71 -6.31 -12.67
C SER A 6 -15.77 -7.23 -11.90
N GLY A 7 -14.59 -6.72 -11.52
CA GLY A 7 -13.69 -7.42 -10.60
C GLY A 7 -14.39 -7.70 -9.25
N PRO A 8 -13.99 -8.75 -8.53
CA PRO A 8 -14.57 -9.05 -7.22
C PRO A 8 -14.35 -7.85 -6.30
N ARG A 9 -15.43 -7.27 -5.76
CA ARG A 9 -15.31 -6.31 -4.65
C ARG A 9 -14.85 -7.08 -3.42
N PRO A 10 -13.68 -6.77 -2.83
CA PRO A 10 -13.24 -7.44 -1.61
C PRO A 10 -14.21 -7.06 -0.48
N GLY A 11 -14.90 -8.04 0.09
CA GLY A 11 -15.71 -7.86 1.28
C GLY A 11 -14.84 -7.68 2.54
N PRO A 12 -15.39 -7.11 3.64
CA PRO A 12 -14.62 -6.86 4.85
C PRO A 12 -14.48 -8.17 5.65
N GLY A 13 -13.32 -8.82 5.53
CA GLY A 13 -12.96 -10.09 6.18
C GLY A 13 -11.51 -10.48 5.85
N PRO A 14 -10.99 -11.64 6.29
CA PRO A 14 -9.56 -12.05 6.34
C PRO A 14 -8.76 -12.10 5.01
N ALA A 15 -9.26 -11.49 3.94
CA ALA A 15 -8.82 -11.60 2.54
C ALA A 15 -7.33 -11.31 2.28
N PHE A 16 -6.66 -10.53 3.13
CA PHE A 16 -5.29 -10.10 2.86
C PHE A 16 -4.19 -10.84 3.63
N ARG A 17 -4.53 -11.77 4.53
CA ARG A 17 -3.50 -12.58 5.20
C ARG A 17 -2.68 -13.36 4.19
N ASP A 18 -3.36 -13.90 3.18
CA ASP A 18 -2.77 -14.74 2.14
C ASP A 18 -2.89 -14.11 0.75
N ALA A 19 -3.19 -12.81 0.67
CA ALA A 19 -3.36 -12.11 -0.61
C ALA A 19 -2.12 -12.22 -1.49
N SER A 20 -2.36 -12.52 -2.77
CA SER A 20 -1.32 -12.48 -3.79
C SER A 20 -0.77 -11.05 -3.97
N PRO A 21 0.44 -10.90 -4.54
CA PRO A 21 0.99 -9.59 -4.91
C PRO A 21 0.04 -8.74 -5.77
N ALA A 22 -0.74 -9.38 -6.66
CA ALA A 22 -1.71 -8.71 -7.51
C ALA A 22 -2.90 -8.15 -6.70
N GLU A 23 -3.43 -8.92 -5.76
CA GLU A 23 -4.50 -8.49 -4.87
C GLU A 23 -4.04 -7.37 -3.93
N VAL A 24 -2.82 -7.47 -3.39
CA VAL A 24 -2.19 -6.40 -2.60
C VAL A 24 -2.13 -5.12 -3.42
N ARG A 25 -1.56 -5.15 -4.63
CA ARG A 25 -1.47 -3.98 -5.50
C ARG A 25 -2.83 -3.35 -5.81
N ALA A 26 -3.86 -4.17 -6.05
CA ALA A 26 -5.20 -3.69 -6.39
C ALA A 26 -5.91 -2.98 -5.21
N ALA A 27 -5.49 -3.26 -3.97
CA ALA A 27 -6.08 -2.68 -2.77
C ALA A 27 -5.44 -1.36 -2.34
N LEU A 28 -4.24 -1.05 -2.84
CA LEU A 28 -3.48 0.14 -2.46
C LEU A 28 -3.99 1.40 -3.16
N VAL A 29 -3.70 2.56 -2.57
CA VAL A 29 -3.84 3.84 -3.30
C VAL A 29 -2.77 3.95 -4.39
N PRO A 30 -2.98 4.73 -5.47
CA PRO A 30 -2.06 4.79 -6.61
C PRO A 30 -0.59 5.06 -6.24
N GLU A 31 -0.35 5.92 -5.26
CA GLU A 31 0.98 6.31 -4.81
C GLU A 31 1.71 5.14 -4.13
N GLU A 32 1.01 4.40 -3.28
CA GLU A 32 1.52 3.21 -2.60
C GLU A 32 1.63 2.01 -3.54
N ALA A 33 0.72 1.86 -4.49
CA ALA A 33 0.84 0.84 -5.54
C ALA A 33 2.12 1.03 -6.36
N ALA A 34 2.46 2.28 -6.69
CA ALA A 34 3.71 2.60 -7.37
C ALA A 34 4.94 2.34 -6.51
N GLU A 35 4.86 2.53 -5.18
CA GLU A 35 5.91 2.22 -4.22
C GLU A 35 6.13 0.71 -4.09
N PHE A 36 5.06 -0.04 -3.85
CA PHE A 36 5.05 -1.50 -3.85
C PHE A 36 5.69 -2.06 -5.12
N GLU A 37 5.30 -1.54 -6.27
CA GLU A 37 5.84 -1.95 -7.56
C GLU A 37 7.35 -1.75 -7.74
N ARG A 38 7.91 -0.70 -7.15
CA ARG A 38 9.36 -0.45 -7.21
C ARG A 38 10.08 -1.43 -6.30
N GLU A 39 9.67 -1.51 -5.04
CA GLU A 39 10.26 -2.42 -4.05
C GLU A 39 10.16 -3.88 -4.50
N TRP A 40 8.97 -4.29 -4.97
CA TRP A 40 8.71 -5.65 -5.44
C TRP A 40 9.65 -6.06 -6.58
N ARG A 41 9.89 -5.17 -7.55
CA ARG A 41 10.84 -5.44 -8.64
C ARG A 41 12.28 -5.55 -8.12
N THR A 42 12.68 -4.70 -7.18
CA THR A 42 14.02 -4.74 -6.57
C THR A 42 14.26 -6.06 -5.83
N VAL A 43 13.35 -6.47 -4.96
CA VAL A 43 13.52 -7.68 -4.15
C VAL A 43 13.45 -8.95 -5.00
N LEU A 44 12.61 -8.97 -6.04
CA LEU A 44 12.57 -10.09 -6.99
C LEU A 44 13.86 -10.22 -7.80
N ALA A 45 14.44 -9.10 -8.26
CA ALA A 45 15.71 -9.12 -8.98
C ALA A 45 16.82 -9.69 -8.08
N LYS A 46 16.93 -9.20 -6.84
CA LYS A 46 17.91 -9.70 -5.87
C LYS A 46 17.72 -11.20 -5.59
N ALA A 47 16.48 -11.65 -5.39
CA ALA A 47 16.20 -13.05 -5.13
C ALA A 47 16.52 -13.96 -6.33
N ALA A 48 16.40 -13.47 -7.55
CA ALA A 48 16.80 -14.21 -8.75
C ALA A 48 18.33 -14.45 -8.78
N ASP A 49 19.11 -13.49 -8.28
CA ASP A 49 20.57 -13.59 -8.23
C ASP A 49 21.05 -14.47 -7.06
N THR A 50 20.41 -14.37 -5.89
CA THR A 50 20.86 -15.04 -4.66
C THR A 50 20.16 -16.38 -4.39
N LEU A 51 19.05 -16.65 -5.08
CA LEU A 51 18.11 -17.74 -4.78
C LEU A 51 17.52 -17.70 -3.37
N ASP A 52 17.59 -16.54 -2.70
CA ASP A 52 17.01 -16.32 -1.38
C ASP A 52 15.72 -15.50 -1.50
N LEU A 53 14.60 -16.10 -1.06
CA LEU A 53 13.27 -15.52 -1.11
C LEU A 53 12.88 -14.78 0.17
N ALA A 54 13.72 -14.76 1.21
CA ALA A 54 13.36 -14.18 2.51
C ALA A 54 12.83 -12.75 2.38
N GLU A 55 13.59 -11.88 1.70
CA GLU A 55 13.24 -10.46 1.54
C GLU A 55 11.96 -10.27 0.70
N VAL A 56 11.71 -11.15 -0.28
CA VAL A 56 10.47 -11.13 -1.09
C VAL A 56 9.27 -11.42 -0.20
N LEU A 57 9.36 -12.43 0.66
CA LEU A 57 8.28 -12.83 1.57
C LEU A 57 8.03 -11.77 2.64
N GLU A 58 9.09 -11.19 3.22
CA GLU A 58 8.99 -10.10 4.19
C GLU A 58 8.35 -8.84 3.58
N THR A 59 8.76 -8.48 2.37
CA THR A 59 8.17 -7.37 1.61
C THR A 59 6.69 -7.60 1.37
N LEU A 60 6.31 -8.80 0.90
CA LEU A 60 4.90 -9.13 0.67
C LEU A 60 4.06 -9.01 1.95
N GLU A 61 4.56 -9.53 3.07
CA GLU A 61 3.83 -9.46 4.34
C GLU A 61 3.69 -8.02 4.85
N SER A 62 4.70 -7.18 4.65
CA SER A 62 4.62 -5.75 4.95
C SER A 62 3.50 -5.08 4.14
N TRP A 63 3.47 -5.30 2.83
CA TRP A 63 2.48 -4.70 1.96
C TRP A 63 1.07 -5.27 2.16
N ARG A 64 0.93 -6.54 2.57
CA ARG A 64 -0.36 -7.10 3.01
C ARG A 64 -0.93 -6.35 4.22
N ARG A 65 -0.12 -5.85 5.14
CA ARG A 65 -0.59 -5.01 6.25
C ARG A 65 -1.11 -3.67 5.75
N VAL A 66 -0.39 -3.02 4.83
CA VAL A 66 -0.82 -1.73 4.23
C VAL A 66 -2.11 -1.91 3.44
N ALA A 67 -2.21 -2.96 2.63
CA ALA A 67 -3.43 -3.29 1.87
C ALA A 67 -4.63 -3.52 2.79
N ARG A 68 -4.45 -4.22 3.93
CA ARG A 68 -5.51 -4.38 4.95
C ARG A 68 -6.01 -3.05 5.49
N LEU A 69 -5.10 -2.17 5.89
CA LEU A 69 -5.46 -0.86 6.42
C LEU A 69 -6.18 -0.01 5.36
N THR A 70 -5.68 -0.03 4.13
CA THR A 70 -6.28 0.70 3.00
C THR A 70 -7.67 0.18 2.68
N ALA A 71 -7.87 -1.14 2.60
CA ALA A 71 -9.16 -1.75 2.31
C ALA A 71 -10.19 -1.47 3.43
N ALA A 72 -9.76 -1.50 4.69
CA ALA A 72 -10.63 -1.24 5.84
C ALA A 72 -11.04 0.24 5.94
N ALA A 73 -10.13 1.17 5.67
CA ALA A 73 -10.38 2.61 5.78
C ALA A 73 -10.94 3.24 4.50
N GLY A 74 -10.77 2.57 3.36
CA GLY A 74 -10.91 3.16 2.02
C GLY A 74 -9.81 4.17 1.71
N ALA A 75 -9.63 4.51 0.43
CA ALA A 75 -8.54 5.38 -0.03
C ALA A 75 -8.51 6.76 0.65
N ALA A 76 -9.68 7.38 0.88
CA ALA A 76 -9.76 8.68 1.56
C ALA A 76 -9.46 8.58 3.06
N GLY A 77 -9.97 7.52 3.73
CA GLY A 77 -9.72 7.27 5.14
C GLY A 77 -8.24 6.97 5.41
N HIS A 78 -7.61 6.19 4.54
CA HIS A 78 -6.19 5.85 4.61
C HIS A 78 -5.29 7.10 4.43
N ARG A 79 -5.54 7.94 3.42
CA ARG A 79 -4.83 9.23 3.29
C ARG A 79 -5.06 10.14 4.50
N ALA A 80 -6.28 10.17 5.03
CA ALA A 80 -6.60 10.95 6.23
C ALA A 80 -5.87 10.42 7.49
N MET A 81 -5.60 9.11 7.58
CA MET A 81 -4.79 8.54 8.67
C MET A 81 -3.38 9.14 8.68
N TYR A 82 -2.70 9.14 7.53
CA TYR A 82 -1.37 9.73 7.40
C TYR A 82 -1.36 11.24 7.71
N ARG A 83 -2.35 11.98 7.21
CA ARG A 83 -2.46 13.42 7.52
C ARG A 83 -2.63 13.67 9.01
N ARG A 84 -3.50 12.91 9.69
CA ARG A 84 -3.68 13.03 11.14
C ARG A 84 -2.44 12.62 11.93
N ALA A 85 -1.66 11.65 11.44
CA ALA A 85 -0.39 11.29 12.06
C ALA A 85 0.64 12.42 11.88
N ALA A 86 0.78 12.94 10.67
CA ALA A 86 1.71 14.02 10.35
C ALA A 86 1.38 15.29 11.15
N ALA A 87 0.10 15.68 11.20
CA ALA A 87 -0.35 16.84 11.97
C ALA A 87 0.00 16.73 13.46
N ARG A 88 -0.14 15.53 14.05
CA ARG A 88 0.24 15.30 15.45
C ARG A 88 1.74 15.36 15.67
N LEU A 89 2.54 14.90 14.71
CA LEU A 89 4.00 14.88 14.81
C LEU A 89 4.59 16.28 14.63
N THR A 90 4.08 17.06 13.67
CA THR A 90 4.61 18.40 13.35
C THR A 90 3.95 19.52 14.15
N GLY A 91 2.75 19.29 14.69
CA GLY A 91 1.92 20.33 15.30
C GLY A 91 1.25 21.27 14.28
N GLU A 92 1.34 20.97 12.99
CA GLU A 92 0.77 21.76 11.90
C GLU A 92 -0.52 21.12 11.36
N ASP A 93 -1.43 21.92 10.79
CA ASP A 93 -2.52 21.37 10.00
C ASP A 93 -2.02 20.93 8.61
N ILE A 94 -2.43 19.74 8.16
CA ILE A 94 -1.96 19.14 6.90
C ILE A 94 -3.06 19.26 5.84
N PRO A 95 -2.83 20.00 4.74
CA PRO A 95 -3.82 20.21 3.68
C PRO A 95 -4.38 18.89 3.12
N ALA A 96 -5.67 18.88 2.78
CA ALA A 96 -6.35 17.67 2.28
C ALA A 96 -5.90 17.23 0.89
N ASP A 97 -5.39 18.17 0.10
CA ASP A 97 -4.83 18.01 -1.23
C ASP A 97 -3.31 17.78 -1.22
N GLU A 98 -2.66 17.76 -0.04
CA GLU A 98 -1.24 17.44 0.03
C GLU A 98 -1.00 16.02 -0.50
N PRO A 99 -0.06 15.83 -1.47
CA PRO A 99 0.24 14.51 -1.99
C PRO A 99 0.74 13.57 -0.89
N LEU A 100 0.23 12.33 -0.90
CA LEU A 100 0.57 11.32 0.11
C LEU A 100 2.09 11.14 0.31
N PRO A 101 2.95 11.14 -0.74
CA PRO A 101 4.40 11.04 -0.55
C PRO A 101 4.99 12.16 0.31
N ARG A 102 4.46 13.38 0.19
CA ARG A 102 4.91 14.52 1.01
C ARG A 102 4.48 14.35 2.47
N THR A 103 3.25 13.89 2.70
CA THR A 103 2.76 13.60 4.04
C THR A 103 3.53 12.44 4.70
N LYS A 104 3.89 11.39 3.95
CA LYS A 104 4.75 10.30 4.44
C LYS A 104 6.16 10.78 4.79
N ALA A 105 6.76 11.64 3.97
CA ALA A 105 8.08 12.21 4.24
C ALA A 105 8.13 12.97 5.59
N ARG A 106 7.05 13.66 5.98
CA ARG A 106 6.94 14.32 7.30
C ARG A 106 6.98 13.33 8.46
N LEU A 107 6.62 12.07 8.23
CA LEU A 107 6.63 10.97 9.19
C LEU A 107 7.93 10.16 9.16
N GLY A 108 8.88 10.51 8.28
CA GLY A 108 10.09 9.71 8.05
C GLY A 108 9.81 8.39 7.31
N LEU A 109 8.73 8.35 6.52
CA LEU A 109 8.30 7.21 5.70
C LEU A 109 8.46 7.49 4.20
#